data_AF-A0A3P5Y541-F1
#
_entry.id   AF-A0A3P5Y541-F1
#
_cell.length_a   1.000
_cell.length_b   1.000
_cell.length_c   1.000
_cell.angle_alpha   90.00
_cell.angle_beta   90.00
_cell.angle_gamma   90.00
#
_symmetry.space_group_name_H-M   'P 1'
#
loop_
_entity.id
_entity.type
_entity.pdbx_description
1 polymer ?
#
loop_
_entity_poly.entity_id
_entity_poly.type
_entity_poly.pdbx_seq_one_letter_code
_entity_poly.pdbx_strand_id
1 'polypeptide(L)'
;MYIMHSPSVQRIPLTLDKGTGFWSLKRELPEGQFEYKYIIDGEWTHNEQEPFTGPNKDGHTNNYAKVVYDPTSVDGATREVDEGRP
;
A
#
# COMPACT_ATOMS: atom_id res chain seq x y z
N MET A 1 7.08 -5.74 -5.38
CA MET A 1 6.42 -4.42 -5.33
C MET A 1 7.41 -3.36 -4.89
N TYR A 2 7.21 -2.14 -5.37
CA TYR A 2 7.99 -0.95 -5.04
C TYR A 2 7.04 0.07 -4.40
N ILE A 3 7.40 0.61 -3.24
CA ILE A 3 6.57 1.59 -2.51
C ILE A 3 7.31 2.92 -2.49
N MET A 4 6.62 3.99 -2.89
CA MET A 4 7.10 5.37 -2.86
C MET A 4 6.49 6.09 -1.66
N HIS A 5 7.28 6.19 -0.60
CA HIS A 5 7.05 7.12 0.51
C HIS A 5 8.40 7.70 0.95
N SER A 6 8.43 9.00 1.24
CA SER A 6 9.59 9.78 1.69
C SER A 6 10.40 9.08 2.80
N PRO A 7 11.76 9.13 2.86
CA PRO A 7 12.77 9.31 1.83
C PRO A 7 13.37 7.98 1.34
N SER A 8 12.77 6.84 1.69
CA SER A 8 13.37 5.51 1.47
C SER A 8 12.53 4.66 0.54
N VAL A 9 12.97 4.64 -0.71
CA VAL A 9 12.57 3.68 -1.73
C VAL A 9 12.89 2.25 -1.28
N GLN A 10 11.92 1.35 -1.29
CA GLN A 10 12.12 -0.07 -0.95
C GLN A 10 11.49 -0.99 -1.99
N ARG A 11 12.25 -2.01 -2.41
CA ARG A 11 11.75 -3.16 -3.18
C ARG A 11 11.42 -4.28 -2.21
N ILE A 12 10.17 -4.73 -2.22
CA ILE A 12 9.67 -5.74 -1.30
C ILE A 12 9.11 -6.90 -2.12
N PRO A 13 9.57 -8.14 -1.88
CA PRO A 13 9.02 -9.32 -2.55
C PRO A 13 7.59 -9.56 -2.10
N LEU A 14 6.75 -10.04 -3.03
CA LEU A 14 5.42 -10.54 -2.71
C LEU A 14 5.50 -12.04 -2.46
N THR A 15 4.53 -12.55 -1.71
CA THR A 15 4.36 -13.99 -1.49
C THR A 15 3.28 -14.52 -2.41
N LEU A 16 3.59 -15.56 -3.20
CA LEU A 16 2.61 -16.31 -3.97
C LEU A 16 1.87 -17.28 -3.07
N ASP A 17 0.55 -17.13 -3.00
CA ASP A 17 -0.32 -18.18 -2.50
C ASP A 17 -0.56 -19.19 -3.62
N LYS A 18 -0.02 -20.40 -3.46
CA LYS A 18 -0.14 -21.48 -4.45
C LYS A 18 -1.55 -22.04 -4.58
N GLY A 19 -2.40 -21.89 -3.56
CA GLY A 19 -3.77 -22.40 -3.58
C GLY A 19 -4.70 -21.49 -4.38
N THR A 20 -4.47 -20.18 -4.33
CA THR A 20 -5.32 -19.17 -4.97
C THR A 20 -4.69 -18.58 -6.25
N GLY A 21 -3.37 -18.69 -6.41
CA GLY A 21 -2.62 -18.10 -7.53
C GLY A 21 -2.32 -16.61 -7.36
N PHE A 22 -2.69 -16.00 -6.24
CA PHE A 22 -2.49 -14.58 -6.00
C PHE A 22 -1.15 -14.26 -5.33
N TRP A 23 -0.55 -13.16 -5.75
CA TRP A 23 0.58 -12.55 -5.07
C TRP A 23 0.07 -11.54 -4.05
N SER A 24 0.57 -11.58 -2.82
CA SER A 24 0.14 -10.66 -1.76
C SER A 24 1.31 -10.13 -0.91
N LEU A 25 1.10 -8.93 -0.34
CA LEU A 25 1.92 -8.37 0.72
C LEU A 25 1.00 -7.86 1.83
N LYS A 26 1.27 -8.23 3.08
CA LYS A 26 0.63 -7.65 4.26
C LYS A 26 1.61 -6.72 4.96
N ARG A 27 1.17 -5.51 5.31
CA ARG A 27 2.02 -4.50 5.96
C ARG A 27 1.17 -3.53 6.77
N GLU A 28 1.65 -3.23 7.97
CA GLU A 28 1.17 -2.10 8.76
C GLU A 28 1.70 -0.79 8.17
N LEU A 29 0.79 0.13 7.82
CA LEU A 29 1.11 1.44 7.29
C LEU A 29 0.42 2.50 8.16
N PRO A 30 1.07 3.64 8.45
CA PRO A 30 0.39 4.75 9.09
C PRO A 30 -0.68 5.34 8.14
N GLU A 31 -1.55 6.19 8.67
CA GLU A 31 -2.50 6.93 7.84
C GLU A 31 -1.77 7.73 6.75
N GLY A 32 -2.32 7.71 5.54
CA GLY A 32 -1.76 8.43 4.41
C GLY A 32 -2.05 7.77 3.07
N GLN A 33 -1.58 8.42 2.01
CA GLN A 33 -1.60 7.88 0.66
C GLN A 33 -0.20 7.40 0.28
N PHE A 34 -0.11 6.13 -0.12
CA PHE A 34 1.13 5.48 -0.52
C PHE A 34 1.04 5.10 -1.98
N GLU A 35 1.92 5.66 -2.80
CA GLU A 35 2.04 5.22 -4.18
C GLU A 35 2.91 3.97 -4.26
N TYR A 36 2.57 3.06 -5.16
CA TYR A 36 3.33 1.85 -5.39
C TYR A 36 3.26 1.42 -6.84
N LYS A 37 4.19 0.54 -7.22
CA LYS A 37 4.21 -0.07 -8.55
C LYS A 37 4.72 -1.50 -8.46
N TYR A 38 4.21 -2.37 -9.32
CA TYR A 38 4.68 -3.74 -9.40
C TYR A 38 5.91 -3.84 -10.30
N ILE A 39 6.75 -4.81 -10.00
CA ILE A 39 7.83 -5.25 -10.88
C ILE A 39 7.51 -6.71 -11.20
N ILE A 40 6.99 -6.97 -12.39
CA ILE A 40 6.60 -8.30 -12.86
C ILE A 40 7.62 -8.69 -13.92
N ASP A 41 8.36 -9.77 -13.67
CA ASP A 41 9.41 -10.26 -14.58
C ASP A 41 10.44 -9.19 -15.02
N GLY A 42 10.70 -8.23 -14.13
CA GLY A 42 11.64 -7.12 -14.37
C GLY A 42 11.01 -5.86 -14.96
N GLU A 43 9.74 -5.92 -15.36
CA GLU A 43 9.01 -4.79 -15.95
C GLU A 43 8.18 -4.02 -14.92
N TRP A 44 8.16 -2.70 -15.06
CA TRP A 44 7.38 -1.82 -14.19
C TRP A 44 5.92 -1.76 -14.64
N THR A 45 5.04 -2.36 -13.86
CA THR A 45 3.63 -2.53 -14.21
C THR A 45 2.76 -1.91 -13.11
N HIS A 46 1.73 -1.16 -13.50
CA HIS A 46 0.65 -0.82 -12.58
C HIS A 46 -0.52 -1.80 -12.81
N ASN A 47 -1.27 -2.10 -11.76
CA ASN A 47 -2.49 -2.88 -11.86
C ASN A 47 -3.64 -1.96 -12.28
N GLU A 48 -4.33 -2.28 -13.38
CA GLU A 48 -5.49 -1.52 -13.88
C GLU A 48 -6.75 -1.74 -13.03
N GLN A 49 -6.78 -2.80 -12.22
CA GLN A 49 -7.92 -3.17 -11.38
C GLN A 49 -7.83 -2.58 -9.96
N GLU A 50 -6.74 -1.88 -9.64
CA GLU A 50 -6.52 -1.21 -8.35
C GLU A 50 -6.49 0.31 -8.55
N PRO A 51 -6.78 1.13 -7.52
CA PRO A 51 -6.66 2.57 -7.64
C PRO A 51 -5.26 2.99 -8.11
N PHE A 52 -5.21 3.93 -9.06
CA PHE A 52 -3.95 4.44 -9.62
C PHE A 52 -3.99 5.94 -9.86
N THR A 53 -2.81 6.56 -9.82
CA THR A 53 -2.54 7.95 -10.18
C THR A 53 -1.78 7.98 -11.50
N GLY A 54 -2.05 8.97 -12.35
CA GLY A 54 -1.23 9.27 -13.51
C GLY A 54 -2.00 9.40 -14.84
N PRO A 55 -1.26 9.66 -15.94
CA PRO A 55 0.19 9.88 -15.96
C PRO A 55 0.56 11.21 -15.27
N ASN A 56 1.63 11.20 -14.47
CA ASN A 56 2.20 12.43 -13.91
C ASN A 56 2.97 13.21 -15.01
N LYS A 57 3.61 14.34 -14.66
CA LYS A 57 4.35 15.18 -15.63
C LYS A 57 5.49 14.44 -16.35
N ASP A 58 6.01 13.37 -15.74
CA ASP A 58 7.09 12.54 -16.27
C ASP A 58 6.54 11.30 -17.03
N GLY A 59 5.22 11.21 -17.19
CA GLY A 59 4.55 10.11 -17.88
C GLY A 59 4.40 8.84 -17.05
N HIS A 60 4.63 8.90 -15.74
CA HIS A 60 4.51 7.73 -14.87
C HIS A 60 3.09 7.57 -14.33
N THR A 61 2.57 6.35 -14.45
CA THR A 61 1.37 5.87 -13.76
C THR A 61 1.77 4.92 -12.63
N ASN A 62 1.19 5.12 -11.45
CA ASN A 62 1.45 4.35 -10.23
C ASN A 62 0.12 3.91 -9.61
N ASN A 63 0.07 2.75 -8.97
CA ASN A 63 -1.04 2.46 -8.08
C ASN A 63 -0.94 3.28 -6.79
N TYR A 64 -2.03 3.40 -6.04
CA TYR A 64 -1.99 3.97 -4.70
C TYR A 64 -2.89 3.22 -3.71
N ALA A 65 -2.44 3.16 -2.46
CA ALA A 65 -3.20 2.70 -1.32
C ALA A 65 -3.47 3.90 -0.40
N LYS A 66 -4.73 4.19 -0.12
CA LYS A 66 -5.13 5.21 0.84
C LYS A 66 -5.51 4.54 2.15
N VAL A 67 -4.65 4.69 3.15
CA VAL A 67 -4.90 4.25 4.51
C VAL A 67 -5.58 5.39 5.24
N VAL A 68 -6.78 5.16 5.74
CA VAL A 68 -7.57 6.14 6.50
C VAL A 68 -7.78 5.56 7.89
N TYR A 69 -7.50 6.35 8.93
CA TYR A 69 -7.91 5.97 10.29
C TYR A 69 -9.43 6.09 10.40
N ASP A 70 -10.08 4.99 10.76
CA ASP A 70 -11.50 4.98 11.05
C ASP A 70 -11.69 4.66 12.55
N PRO A 71 -11.99 5.67 13.39
CA PRO A 71 -12.22 5.46 14.82
C PRO A 71 -13.48 4.62 15.11
N THR A 72 -14.37 4.48 14.13
CA THR A 72 -15.58 3.67 14.25
C THR A 72 -15.36 2.21 13.83
N SER A 73 -14.20 1.90 13.23
CA SER A 73 -13.76 0.53 13.00
C SER A 73 -13.34 -0.11 14.32
N VAL A 74 -13.62 -1.41 14.47
CA VAL A 74 -13.30 -2.21 15.67
C VAL A 74 -11.84 -2.13 16.09
N ASP A 75 -10.93 -1.94 15.13
CA ASP A 75 -9.49 -1.79 15.34
C ASP A 75 -9.11 -0.35 15.77
N GLY A 76 -9.88 0.67 15.36
CA GLY A 76 -9.69 2.07 15.75
C GLY A 76 -10.10 2.32 17.20
N ALA A 77 -11.26 1.77 17.60
CA ALA A 77 -11.77 1.87 18.97
C ALA A 77 -10.83 1.25 20.03
N THR A 78 -9.98 0.30 19.64
CA THR A 78 -9.02 -0.36 20.53
C THR A 78 -7.76 0.47 20.77
N ARG A 79 -7.41 1.40 19.87
CA ARG A 79 -6.27 2.32 20.06
C ARG A 79 -6.60 3.50 20.96
N GLU A 80 -7.84 3.97 20.95
CA GLU A 80 -8.28 5.09 21.82
C GLU A 80 -8.34 4.73 23.31
N VAL A 81 -8.44 3.44 23.66
CA VAL A 81 -8.50 3.01 25.07
C VAL A 81 -7.13 2.91 25.75
N ASP A 82 -6.01 2.95 25.00
CA ASP A 82 -4.65 2.80 25.57
C ASP A 82 -3.92 4.15 25.76
N GLU A 83 -4.27 5.21 25.01
CA GLU A 83 -3.53 6.49 25.04
C GLU A 83 -4.15 7.60 25.92
N GLY A 84 -5.13 7.31 26.77
CA GLY A 84 -5.79 8.39 27.51
C GLY A 84 -6.58 8.01 28.73
N ARG A 85 -5.90 7.71 29.84
CA ARG A 85 -6.45 8.02 31.16
C ARG A 85 -5.35 8.49 32.13
N PRO A 86 -5.39 9.73 32.65
CA PRO A 86 -4.76 10.04 33.94
C PRO A 86 -5.48 9.34 35.10
#